data_AF-A0A7L2Y5I9-F1
#
_entry.id   AF-A0A7L2Y5I9-F1
#
_cell.length_a   1.000
_cell.length_b   1.000
_cell.length_c   1.000
_cell.angle_alpha   90.00
_cell.angle_beta   90.00
_cell.angle_gamma   90.00
#
_symmetry.space_group_name_H-M   'P 1'
#
loop_
_entity.id
_entity.type
_entity.pdbx_description
1 polymer ?
#
loop_
_entity_poly.entity_id
_entity_poly.type
_entity_poly.pdbx_seq_one_letter_code
_entity_poly.pdbx_strand_id
1 'polypeptide(L)' 'ATLCVPAGAVAGVVEMERSVTAVLGQDVVLPCRYRAQEREQVEQVTWLKRGPGG' A
#
# COMPACT_ATOMS: atom_id res chain seq x y z
N ALA A 1 -3.00 13.11 7.55
CA ALA A 1 -2.25 13.93 6.58
C ALA A 1 -2.70 13.53 5.18
N THR A 2 -3.33 14.44 4.45
CA THR A 2 -3.74 14.21 3.06
C THR A 2 -2.61 14.70 2.17
N LEU A 3 -1.97 13.80 1.43
CA LEU A 3 -0.94 14.17 0.46
C LEU A 3 -1.61 14.84 -0.73
N CYS A 4 -1.38 16.14 -0.89
CA CYS A 4 -1.76 16.89 -2.09
C CYS A 4 -0.76 16.57 -3.20
N VAL A 5 -1.11 15.67 -4.11
CA VAL A 5 -0.33 15.45 -5.34
C VAL A 5 -0.67 16.59 -6.32
N PRO A 6 0.30 17.34 -6.84
CA PRO A 6 0.03 18.40 -7.82
C PRO A 6 -0.67 17.80 -9.05
N ALA A 7 -1.69 18.52 -9.56
CA ALA A 7 -2.48 18.09 -10.70
C ALA A 7 -1.57 17.81 -11.91
N GLY A 8 -1.45 16.54 -12.30
CA GLY A 8 -0.64 16.09 -13.43
C GLY A 8 0.57 15.22 -13.08
N ALA A 9 0.94 15.08 -11.80
CA ALA A 9 1.95 14.10 -11.40
C ALA A 9 1.33 12.70 -11.35
N VAL A 10 1.75 11.82 -12.26
CA VAL A 10 1.33 10.41 -12.25
C VAL A 10 2.17 9.70 -11.19
N ALA A 11 1.59 9.43 -10.02
CA ALA A 11 2.26 8.64 -9.00
C ALA A 11 2.37 7.17 -9.43
N GLY A 12 3.40 6.46 -8.98
CA GLY A 12 3.47 5.00 -9.09
C GLY A 12 2.25 4.30 -8.47
N VAL A 13 1.99 3.06 -8.89
CA VAL A 13 0.79 2.30 -8.51
C VAL A 13 1.13 1.26 -7.44
N VAL A 14 0.30 1.16 -6.41
CA VAL A 14 0.36 0.05 -5.44
C VAL A 14 -0.51 -1.10 -5.94
N GLU A 15 0.12 -2.25 -6.16
CA GLU A 15 -0.51 -3.52 -6.49
C GLU A 15 -0.63 -4.35 -5.20
N MET A 16 -1.85 -4.73 -4.81
CA MET A 16 -2.14 -5.54 -3.63
C MET A 16 -3.32 -6.48 -3.88
N GLU A 17 -3.36 -7.57 -3.13
CA GLU A 17 -4.54 -8.43 -3.13
C GLU A 17 -5.71 -7.74 -2.43
N ARG A 18 -6.88 -7.73 -3.07
CA ARG A 18 -8.08 -7.08 -2.51
C ARG A 18 -8.54 -7.73 -1.21
N SER A 19 -8.29 -9.02 -1.06
CA SER A 19 -8.69 -9.78 0.11
C SER A 19 -7.70 -10.92 0.32
N VAL A 20 -7.23 -11.05 1.55
CA VAL A 20 -6.39 -12.15 2.00
C VAL A 20 -7.08 -12.76 3.22
N THR A 21 -7.33 -14.06 3.18
CA THR A 21 -7.88 -14.80 4.31
C THR A 21 -6.74 -15.46 5.09
N ALA A 22 -6.83 -15.39 6.42
CA ALA A 22 -5.87 -16.02 7.32
C ALA A 22 -6.55 -17.13 8.11
N VAL A 23 -5.79 -18.16 8.46
CA VAL A 23 -6.24 -19.22 9.39
C VAL A 23 -5.87 -18.79 10.81
N LEU A 24 -6.78 -19.02 11.76
CA LEU A 24 -6.56 -18.67 13.16
C LEU A 24 -5.28 -19.34 13.70
N GLY A 25 -4.40 -18.54 14.32
CA GLY A 25 -3.16 -19.03 14.91
C GLY A 25 -2.05 -19.34 13.89
N GLN A 26 -2.22 -18.97 12.62
CA GLN A 26 -1.19 -19.08 11.60
C GLN A 26 -0.76 -17.69 11.12
N ASP A 27 0.49 -17.59 10.72
CA ASP A 27 1.01 -16.39 10.07
C ASP A 27 0.39 -16.22 8.68
N VAL A 28 0.29 -14.97 8.24
CA VAL A 28 -0.20 -14.63 6.89
C VAL A 28 0.75 -13.64 6.24
N VAL A 29 0.90 -13.79 4.92
CA VAL A 29 1.63 -12.83 4.10
C VAL A 29 0.63 -11.88 3.46
N LEU A 30 0.84 -10.58 3.64
CA LEU A 30 0.09 -9.54 2.94
C LEU A 30 0.94 -9.02 1.77
N PRO A 31 0.72 -9.50 0.53
CA PRO A 31 1.51 -9.06 -0.62
C PRO A 31 1.20 -7.59 -0.96
N CYS A 32 2.26 -6.80 -1.12
CA CYS A 32 2.19 -5.42 -1.57
C CYS A 32 3.39 -5.13 -2.47
N ARG A 33 3.13 -4.58 -3.65
CA ARG A 33 4.15 -4.23 -4.64
C ARG A 33 3.90 -2.80 -5.09
N TYR A 34 4.95 -1.99 -5.10
CA TYR A 34 4.90 -0.66 -5.70
C TYR A 34 5.54 -0.68 -7.09
N ARG A 35 4.79 -0.26 -8.10
CA ARG A 35 5.29 -0.04 -9.45
C ARG A 35 5.65 1.44 -9.61
N ALA A 36 6.91 1.75 -9.35
CA ALA A 36 7.50 3.07 -9.53
C ALA A 36 7.58 3.45 -11.02
N GLN A 37 7.41 4.74 -11.32
CA GLN A 37 7.70 5.31 -12.64
C GLN A 37 9.20 5.65 -12.79
N GLU A 38 9.61 6.05 -13.99
CA GLU A 38 10.99 6.46 -14.23
C GLU A 38 11.39 7.59 -13.26
N ARG A 39 12.50 7.38 -12.54
CA ARG A 39 13.09 8.31 -11.56
C ARG A 39 12.33 8.43 -10.23
N GLU A 40 11.27 7.66 -9.99
CA GLU A 40 10.67 7.55 -8.66
C GLU A 40 11.51 6.61 -7.77
N GLN A 41 11.78 7.05 -6.54
CA GLN A 41 12.44 6.24 -5.51
C GLN A 41 11.49 6.06 -4.33
N VAL A 42 11.34 4.82 -3.85
CA VAL A 42 10.54 4.54 -2.65
C VAL A 42 11.37 4.85 -1.41
N GLU A 43 11.02 5.91 -0.71
CA GLU A 43 11.72 6.30 0.53
C GLU A 43 11.15 5.61 1.76
N GLN A 44 9.83 5.38 1.81
CA GLN A 44 9.16 4.81 2.97
C GLN A 44 7.99 3.92 2.54
N VAL A 45 7.84 2.81 3.27
CA VAL A 45 6.65 1.93 3.20
C VAL A 45 6.03 1.86 4.59
N THR A 46 4.74 2.13 4.70
CA THR A 46 4.02 2.11 5.98
C THR A 46 2.81 1.20 5.89
N TRP A 47 2.69 0.30 6.86
CA TRP A 47 1.52 -0.56 7.02
C TRP A 47 0.64 -0.04 8.15
N LEU A 48 -0.66 0.07 7.88
CA LEU A 48 -1.65 0.54 8.84
C LEU A 48 -2.79 -0.48 8.93
N LYS A 49 -3.16 -0.85 10.16
CA LYS A 49 -4.36 -1.64 10.43
C LYS A 49 -5.46 -0.70 10.89
N ARG A 50 -6.55 -0.63 10.12
CA ARG A 50 -7.77 0.07 10.56
C ARG A 50 -8.65 -0.90 11.33
N GLY A 51 -9.10 -0.46 12.51
CA GLY A 51 -10.06 -1.21 13.30
C GLY A 51 -11.49 -1.01 12.78
N PRO A 52 -12.49 -1.63 13.44
CA PRO A 52 -13.91 -1.46 13.10
C PRO A 52 -14.41 0.00 13.10
N GLY A 53 -13.65 0.95 13.65
CA GLY A 53 -14.02 2.37 13.77
C GLY A 53 -13.27 3.33 12.83
N GLY A 54 -12.44 2.84 11.91
CA GLY A 54 -11.61 3.67 11.02
C GLY A 54 -10.19 3.87 11.51
#